data_AF-R7N251-F1
#
_entry.id   AF-R7N251-F1
#
_cell.length_a   1.000
_cell.length_b   1.000
_cell.length_c   1.000
_cell.angle_alpha   90.00
_cell.angle_beta   90.00
_cell.angle_gamma   90.00
#
_symmetry.space_group_name_H-M   'P 1'
#
loop_
_entity.id
_entity.type
_entity.pdbx_description
1 polymer ?
#
loop_
_entity_poly.entity_id
_entity_poly.type
_entity_poly.pdbx_seq_one_letter_code
_entity_poly.pdbx_strand_id
1 'polypeptide(L)'
;MTAKEYLNRVRRQNYILKQTEKEMNEVRADILTLRASSLSEHVSGSKNSDTADKYIRLEKYMEKVNAEWDKLIDMRNAAKALIHAMPDPAQQAVLYARYINGQRWEDIAVDMHYSWKGIFKLHGQALRVFDQLHGDKLS
;
A
#
# COMPACT_ATOMS: atom_id res chain seq x y z
N MET A 1 -0.79 -14.08 -16.11
CA MET A 1 -1.35 -12.95 -15.33
C MET A 1 -1.51 -11.78 -16.28
N THR A 2 -2.64 -11.07 -16.24
CA THR A 2 -2.87 -9.88 -17.09
C THR A 2 -2.15 -8.66 -16.53
N ALA A 3 -1.87 -7.65 -17.38
CA ALA A 3 -1.39 -6.34 -16.94
C ALA A 3 -2.19 -5.75 -15.77
N LYS A 4 -3.53 -5.85 -15.83
CA LYS A 4 -4.42 -5.33 -14.78
C LYS A 4 -4.26 -6.08 -13.47
N GLU A 5 -4.12 -7.40 -13.50
CA GLU A 5 -3.89 -8.21 -12.31
C GLU A 5 -2.53 -7.89 -11.69
N TYR A 6 -1.47 -7.85 -12.49
CA TYR A 6 -0.11 -7.49 -12.05
C TYR A 6 -0.10 -6.14 -11.34
N LEU A 7 -0.57 -5.08 -11.99
CA LEU A 7 -0.57 -3.73 -11.42
C LEU A 7 -1.48 -3.61 -10.18
N ASN A 8 -2.59 -4.35 -10.13
CA ASN A 8 -3.43 -4.39 -8.94
C ASN A 8 -2.76 -5.08 -7.74
N ARG A 9 -1.80 -5.99 -7.95
CA ARG A 9 -1.04 -6.58 -6.82
C ARG A 9 -0.28 -5.50 -6.07
N VAL A 10 0.33 -4.53 -6.78
CA VAL A 10 1.00 -3.36 -6.15
C VAL A 10 0.02 -2.56 -5.31
N ARG A 11 -1.15 -2.23 -5.88
CA ARG A 11 -2.17 -1.47 -5.16
C ARG A 11 -2.71 -2.23 -3.95
N ARG A 12 -2.91 -3.55 -4.07
CA ARG A 12 -3.34 -4.43 -2.97
C ARG A 12 -2.30 -4.47 -1.86
N GLN A 13 -1.03 -4.60 -2.21
CA GLN A 13 0.07 -4.60 -1.26
C GLN A 13 0.12 -3.29 -0.45
N ASN A 14 -0.13 -2.14 -1.09
CA ASN A 14 -0.27 -0.87 -0.39
C ASN A 14 -1.46 -0.84 0.60
N TYR A 15 -2.58 -1.52 0.30
CA TYR A 15 -3.68 -1.65 1.25
C TYR A 15 -3.32 -2.56 2.43
N ILE A 16 -2.64 -3.68 2.17
CA ILE A 16 -2.16 -4.60 3.21
C ILE A 16 -1.27 -3.84 4.17
N LEU A 17 -0.24 -3.16 3.67
CA LEU A 17 0.66 -2.34 4.46
C LEU A 17 -0.10 -1.35 5.36
N LYS A 18 -1.06 -0.60 4.80
CA LYS A 18 -1.86 0.37 5.57
C LYS A 18 -2.68 -0.29 6.68
N GLN A 19 -3.22 -1.49 6.45
CA GLN A 19 -3.93 -2.22 7.51
C GLN A 19 -2.96 -2.72 8.58
N THR A 20 -1.79 -3.23 8.20
CA THR A 20 -0.75 -3.66 9.14
C THR A 20 -0.23 -2.49 9.99
N GLU A 21 -0.03 -1.30 9.40
CA GLU A 21 0.32 -0.08 10.12
C GLU A 21 -0.79 0.33 11.11
N LYS A 22 -2.06 0.18 10.71
CA LYS A 22 -3.20 0.46 11.58
C LYS A 22 -3.23 -0.48 12.79
N GLU A 23 -3.08 -1.79 12.58
CA GLU A 23 -3.01 -2.76 13.68
C GLU A 23 -1.84 -2.47 14.63
N MET A 24 -0.66 -2.12 14.10
CA MET A 24 0.48 -1.70 14.91
C MET A 24 0.15 -0.44 15.74
N ASN A 25 -0.52 0.54 15.14
CA ASN A 25 -0.92 1.78 15.82
C ASN A 25 -1.94 1.53 16.94
N GLU A 26 -2.88 0.60 16.73
CA GLU A 26 -3.85 0.17 17.75
C GLU A 26 -3.12 -0.48 18.95
N VAL A 27 -2.21 -1.44 18.70
CA VAL A 27 -1.40 -2.05 19.77
C VAL A 27 -0.58 -1.00 20.53
N ARG A 28 -0.01 -0.01 19.82
CA ARG A 28 0.74 1.08 20.45
C ARG A 28 -0.15 1.95 21.34
N ALA A 29 -1.36 2.28 20.89
CA ALA A 29 -2.32 3.07 21.65
C ALA A 29 -2.77 2.34 22.94
N ASP A 30 -2.98 1.04 22.87
CA ASP A 30 -3.33 0.21 24.02
C ASP A 30 -2.23 0.24 25.10
N ILE A 31 -0.96 0.17 24.70
CA ILE A 31 0.19 0.25 25.62
C ILE A 31 0.25 1.63 26.30
N LEU A 32 0.04 2.71 25.53
CA LEU A 32 0.05 4.07 26.08
C LEU A 32 -1.08 4.29 27.09
N THR A 33 -2.26 3.76 26.79
CA THR A 33 -3.44 3.83 27.67
C THR A 33 -3.19 3.09 28.99
N LEU A 34 -2.62 1.88 28.93
CA LEU A 34 -2.23 1.14 30.13
C LEU A 34 -1.24 1.91 31.01
N ARG A 35 -0.24 2.55 30.42
CA ARG A 35 0.74 3.36 31.17
C ARG A 35 0.05 4.50 31.91
N ALA A 36 -0.87 5.22 31.26
CA ALA A 36 -1.63 6.29 31.90
C ALA A 36 -2.44 5.78 33.10
N SER A 37 -3.13 4.64 32.97
CA SER A 37 -3.88 4.03 34.08
C SER A 37 -2.97 3.52 35.21
N SER A 38 -1.77 3.05 34.91
CA SER A 38 -0.80 2.61 35.93
C SER A 38 -0.20 3.76 36.73
N LEU A 39 -0.11 4.96 36.15
CA LEU A 39 0.38 6.15 36.86
C LEU A 39 -0.69 6.72 37.82
N SER A 40 -1.98 6.51 37.52
CA SER A 40 -3.09 6.92 38.38
C SER A 40 -3.42 5.96 39.52
N GLU A 41 -3.00 4.69 39.44
CA GLU A 41 -3.26 3.67 40.47
C GLU A 41 -1.95 3.14 41.09
N HIS A 42 -1.78 3.27 42.40
CA HIS A 42 -0.69 2.61 43.14
C HIS A 42 -0.99 1.10 43.28
N VAL A 43 -0.46 0.24 42.38
CA VAL A 43 -0.71 -1.22 42.45
C VAL A 43 0.50 -2.07 42.06
N SER A 44 0.63 -3.21 42.76
CA SER A 44 1.73 -4.18 42.80
C SER A 44 1.75 -5.25 41.69
N GLY A 45 2.96 -5.72 41.34
CA GLY A 45 3.32 -7.07 40.87
C GLY A 45 2.79 -7.62 39.54
N SER A 46 1.47 -7.64 39.34
CA SER A 46 0.78 -8.40 38.27
C SER A 46 0.70 -7.66 36.92
N LYS A 47 0.57 -6.32 36.93
CA LYS A 47 0.49 -5.49 35.70
C LYS A 47 1.78 -5.47 34.86
N ASN A 48 2.92 -5.88 35.43
CA ASN A 48 4.22 -5.77 34.78
C ASN A 48 4.43 -6.84 33.67
N SER A 49 3.89 -8.05 33.80
CA SER A 49 4.06 -9.07 32.75
C SER A 49 3.16 -8.80 31.53
N ASP A 50 1.90 -8.39 31.73
CA ASP A 50 0.97 -8.01 30.64
C ASP A 50 1.53 -6.83 29.82
N THR A 51 2.23 -5.90 30.48
CA THR A 51 2.91 -4.80 29.80
C THR A 51 4.04 -5.31 28.91
N ALA A 52 4.90 -6.20 29.42
CA ALA A 52 6.01 -6.78 28.66
C ALA A 52 5.52 -7.59 27.44
N ASP A 53 4.47 -8.39 27.60
CA ASP A 53 3.87 -9.18 26.50
C ASP A 53 3.34 -8.29 25.37
N LYS A 54 2.77 -7.13 25.71
CA LYS A 54 2.32 -6.16 24.70
C LYS A 54 3.49 -5.49 23.97
N TYR A 55 4.61 -5.23 24.62
CA TYR A 55 5.82 -4.74 23.94
C TYR A 55 6.38 -5.77 22.95
N ILE A 56 6.44 -7.05 23.33
CA ILE A 56 6.85 -8.14 22.43
C ILE A 56 5.90 -8.21 21.23
N ARG A 57 4.58 -8.05 21.45
CA ARG A 57 3.60 -8.01 20.37
C ARG A 57 3.82 -6.80 19.44
N LEU A 58 4.11 -5.62 20.00
CA LEU A 58 4.40 -4.41 19.22
C LEU A 58 5.64 -4.60 18.34
N GLU A 59 6.72 -5.18 18.87
CA GLU A 59 7.94 -5.47 18.12
C GLU A 59 7.66 -6.37 16.92
N LYS A 60 6.92 -7.47 17.12
CA LYS A 60 6.47 -8.35 16.02
C LYS A 60 5.65 -7.61 14.96
N TYR A 61 4.85 -6.63 15.35
CA TYR A 61 4.09 -5.81 14.40
C TYR A 61 4.99 -4.83 13.64
N MET A 62 6.00 -4.26 14.29
CA MET A 62 7.00 -3.42 13.62
C MET A 62 7.78 -4.20 12.57
N GLU A 63 8.23 -5.42 12.89
CA GLU A 63 8.88 -6.33 11.94
C GLU A 63 7.97 -6.64 10.73
N LYS A 64 6.70 -6.95 10.98
CA LYS A 64 5.71 -7.19 9.91
C LYS A 64 5.52 -5.96 9.02
N VAL A 65 5.36 -4.77 9.61
CA VAL A 65 5.21 -3.52 8.85
C VAL A 65 6.44 -3.29 7.96
N ASN A 66 7.64 -3.49 8.48
CA ASN A 66 8.89 -3.35 7.71
C ASN A 66 8.92 -4.34 6.52
N ALA A 67 8.57 -5.61 6.75
CA ALA A 67 8.51 -6.61 5.69
C ALA A 67 7.48 -6.27 4.59
N GLU A 68 6.30 -5.75 4.97
CA GLU A 68 5.29 -5.31 3.99
C GLU A 68 5.71 -4.03 3.24
N TRP A 69 6.51 -3.16 3.87
CA TRP A 69 7.15 -2.00 3.24
C TRP A 69 8.16 -2.43 2.19
N ASP A 70 9.10 -3.30 2.53
CA ASP A 70 10.13 -3.81 1.61
C ASP A 70 9.48 -4.42 0.37
N LYS A 71 8.51 -5.31 0.58
CA LYS A 71 7.74 -5.93 -0.49
C LYS A 71 7.01 -4.90 -1.36
N LEU A 72 6.42 -3.87 -0.76
CA LEU A 72 5.75 -2.81 -1.52
C LEU A 72 6.74 -1.98 -2.34
N ILE A 73 7.91 -1.67 -1.78
CA ILE A 73 8.97 -0.91 -2.45
C ILE A 73 9.45 -1.67 -3.69
N ASP A 74 9.75 -2.96 -3.54
CA ASP A 74 10.20 -3.81 -4.65
C ASP A 74 9.14 -3.89 -5.76
N MET A 75 7.89 -4.17 -5.38
CA MET A 75 6.78 -4.25 -6.32
C MET A 75 6.53 -2.92 -7.03
N ARG A 76 6.63 -1.78 -6.31
CA ARG A 76 6.49 -0.44 -6.90
C ARG A 76 7.63 -0.18 -7.87
N ASN A 77 8.88 -0.46 -7.51
CA ASN A 77 10.04 -0.19 -8.35
C ASN A 77 9.97 -0.99 -9.66
N ALA A 78 9.63 -2.28 -9.58
CA ALA A 78 9.42 -3.12 -10.75
C ALA A 78 8.30 -2.57 -11.65
N ALA A 79 7.13 -2.26 -11.08
CA ALA A 79 6.01 -1.74 -11.86
C ALA A 79 6.28 -0.37 -12.47
N LYS A 80 6.96 0.54 -11.75
CA LYS A 80 7.36 1.86 -12.26
C LYS A 80 8.30 1.74 -13.46
N ALA A 81 9.27 0.82 -13.41
CA ALA A 81 10.19 0.60 -14.53
C ALA A 81 9.45 0.13 -15.79
N LEU A 82 8.50 -0.80 -15.64
CA LEU A 82 7.67 -1.26 -16.77
C LEU A 82 6.77 -0.13 -17.31
N ILE A 83 6.09 0.61 -16.43
CA ILE A 83 5.27 1.75 -16.86
C ILE A 83 6.12 2.78 -17.61
N HIS A 84 7.31 3.11 -17.11
CA HIS A 84 8.18 4.11 -17.73
C HIS A 84 8.67 3.71 -19.14
N ALA A 85 8.75 2.41 -19.44
CA ALA A 85 9.15 1.91 -20.75
C ALA A 85 8.05 2.04 -21.82
N MET A 86 6.82 2.41 -21.45
CA MET A 86 5.73 2.63 -22.42
C MET A 86 5.97 3.92 -23.21
N PRO A 87 5.61 3.98 -24.51
CA PRO A 87 5.93 5.15 -25.34
C PRO A 87 5.03 6.38 -25.08
N ASP A 88 3.80 6.19 -24.58
CA ASP A 88 2.79 7.25 -24.46
C ASP A 88 2.77 7.82 -23.02
N PRO A 89 3.12 9.11 -22.80
CA PRO A 89 3.15 9.70 -21.47
C PRO A 89 1.80 9.75 -20.76
N ALA A 90 0.68 9.91 -21.48
CA ALA A 90 -0.65 9.93 -20.89
C ALA A 90 -1.05 8.53 -20.40
N GLN A 91 -0.67 7.49 -21.14
CA GLN A 91 -0.83 6.10 -20.69
C GLN A 91 0.04 5.79 -19.47
N GLN A 92 1.29 6.27 -19.45
CA GLN A 92 2.13 6.16 -18.25
C GLN A 92 1.46 6.81 -17.04
N ALA A 93 1.00 8.06 -17.21
CA ALA A 93 0.40 8.86 -16.14
C ALA A 93 -0.84 8.18 -15.54
N VAL A 94 -1.78 7.68 -16.36
CA VAL A 94 -3.00 7.04 -15.84
C VAL A 94 -2.68 5.75 -15.07
N LEU A 95 -1.72 4.95 -15.53
CA LEU A 95 -1.31 3.73 -14.83
C LEU A 95 -0.57 4.06 -13.53
N TYR A 96 0.33 5.05 -13.56
CA TYR A 96 1.09 5.48 -12.39
C TYR A 96 0.15 6.00 -11.30
N ALA A 97 -0.75 6.93 -11.66
CA ALA A 97 -1.73 7.51 -10.76
C ALA A 97 -2.63 6.43 -10.14
N ARG A 98 -3.12 5.49 -10.95
CA ARG A 98 -4.04 4.46 -10.48
C ARG A 98 -3.37 3.40 -9.60
N TYR A 99 -2.21 2.88 -10.01
CA TYR A 99 -1.65 1.67 -9.44
C TYR A 99 -0.48 1.91 -8.49
N ILE A 100 0.32 2.95 -8.74
CA ILE A 100 1.47 3.29 -7.89
C ILE A 100 1.04 4.24 -6.76
N ASN A 101 0.36 5.33 -7.13
CA ASN A 101 -0.10 6.35 -6.18
C ASN A 101 -1.37 5.95 -5.45
N GLY A 102 -2.15 5.02 -6.02
CA GLY A 102 -3.37 4.56 -5.39
C GLY A 102 -4.53 5.55 -5.46
N GLN A 103 -4.50 6.52 -6.40
CA GLN A 103 -5.54 7.55 -6.53
C GLN A 103 -6.90 6.97 -6.94
N ARG A 104 -7.97 7.70 -6.62
CA ARG A 104 -9.34 7.37 -7.06
C ARG A 104 -9.53 7.81 -8.51
N TRP A 105 -10.51 7.22 -9.19
CA TRP A 105 -10.72 7.52 -10.61
C TRP A 105 -11.18 8.95 -10.83
N GLU A 106 -11.95 9.48 -9.89
CA GLU A 106 -12.49 10.83 -9.90
C GLU A 106 -11.36 11.85 -9.87
N ASP A 107 -10.41 11.67 -8.95
CA ASP A 107 -9.23 12.52 -8.83
C ASP A 107 -8.38 12.46 -10.10
N ILE A 108 -8.11 11.25 -10.61
CA ILE A 108 -7.31 11.05 -11.83
C ILE A 108 -7.96 11.73 -13.05
N ALA A 109 -9.28 11.61 -13.20
CA ALA A 109 -9.99 12.24 -14.30
C ALA A 109 -9.86 13.77 -14.26
N VAL A 110 -9.98 14.36 -13.08
CA VAL A 110 -9.82 15.79 -12.85
C VAL A 110 -8.37 16.23 -13.12
N ASP A 111 -7.40 15.56 -12.49
CA ASP A 111 -5.97 15.88 -12.58
C ASP A 111 -5.44 15.78 -14.01
N MET A 112 -5.93 14.82 -14.79
CA MET A 112 -5.52 14.60 -16.18
C MET A 112 -6.38 15.35 -17.19
N HIS A 113 -7.41 16.10 -16.74
CA HIS A 113 -8.37 16.81 -17.59
C HIS A 113 -9.12 15.91 -18.59
N TYR A 114 -9.47 14.69 -18.18
CA TYR A 114 -10.30 13.78 -18.97
C TYR A 114 -11.73 13.72 -18.43
N SER A 115 -12.70 13.55 -19.33
CA SER A 115 -14.04 13.14 -18.92
C SER A 115 -14.00 11.74 -18.27
N TRP A 116 -15.03 11.43 -17.47
CA TRP A 116 -15.17 10.11 -16.85
C TRP A 116 -15.04 8.97 -17.86
N LYS A 117 -15.77 9.04 -18.98
CA LYS A 117 -15.66 8.03 -20.05
C LYS A 117 -14.28 8.03 -20.70
N GLY A 118 -13.68 9.21 -20.86
CA GLY A 118 -12.34 9.38 -21.44
C GLY A 118 -11.25 8.68 -20.64
N ILE A 119 -11.24 8.84 -19.31
CA ILE A 119 -10.19 8.28 -18.47
C ILE A 119 -10.19 6.75 -18.49
N PHE A 120 -11.37 6.10 -18.48
CA PHE A 120 -11.45 4.64 -18.60
C PHE A 120 -11.06 4.13 -19.99
N LYS A 121 -11.34 4.88 -21.06
CA LYS A 121 -10.89 4.54 -22.41
C LYS A 121 -9.36 4.59 -22.49
N LEU A 122 -8.75 5.66 -21.98
CA LEU A 122 -7.29 5.82 -21.92
C LEU A 122 -6.66 4.69 -21.10
N HIS A 123 -7.22 4.41 -19.91
CA HIS A 123 -6.76 3.32 -19.05
C HIS A 123 -6.81 1.95 -19.74
N GLY A 124 -7.92 1.63 -20.41
CA GLY A 124 -8.06 0.37 -21.14
C GLY A 124 -7.09 0.25 -22.31
N GLN A 125 -6.77 1.34 -22.99
CA GLN A 125 -5.73 1.39 -24.02
C GLN A 125 -4.35 1.17 -23.41
N ALA A 126 -4.03 1.89 -22.32
CA ALA A 126 -2.77 1.77 -21.60
C ALA A 126 -2.50 0.34 -21.13
N LEU A 127 -3.50 -0.35 -20.59
CA LEU A 127 -3.36 -1.75 -20.17
C LEU A 127 -3.06 -2.70 -21.33
N ARG A 128 -3.68 -2.51 -22.51
CA ARG A 128 -3.39 -3.35 -23.68
C ARG A 128 -1.97 -3.14 -24.18
N VAL A 129 -1.51 -1.88 -24.24
CA VAL A 129 -0.13 -1.56 -24.65
C VAL A 129 0.88 -2.12 -23.64
N PHE A 130 0.60 -2.00 -22.35
CA PHE A 130 1.43 -2.58 -21.30
C PHE A 130 1.56 -4.12 -21.47
N ASP A 131 0.45 -4.81 -21.72
CA ASP A 131 0.43 -6.26 -21.93
C ASP A 131 1.22 -6.66 -23.18
N GLN A 132 1.12 -5.89 -24.27
CA GLN A 132 1.89 -6.11 -25.50
C GLN A 132 3.40 -5.94 -25.28
N LEU A 133 3.82 -4.99 -24.45
CA LEU A 133 5.24 -4.71 -24.21
C LEU A 133 5.86 -5.64 -23.16
N HIS A 134 5.07 -6.13 -22.21
CA HIS A 134 5.58 -6.75 -20.98
C HIS A 134 4.93 -8.07 -20.61
N GLY A 135 3.95 -8.57 -21.37
CA GLY A 135 3.16 -9.76 -21.03
C GLY A 135 4.00 -10.97 -20.61
N ASP A 136 5.08 -11.25 -21.33
CA ASP A 136 6.00 -12.36 -21.06
C ASP A 136 6.70 -12.24 -19.69
N LYS A 137 6.86 -11.01 -19.18
CA LYS A 137 7.51 -10.69 -17.91
C LYS A 137 6.54 -10.67 -16.73
N LEU A 138 5.24 -10.85 -16.97
CA LEU A 138 4.21 -10.82 -15.92
C LEU A 138 3.99 -12.20 -15.30
N SER A 139 4.96 -13.11 -15.33
CA SER A 139 4.85 -14.41 -14.63
C SER A 139 5.13 -14.28 -13.14
#